data_AF-A0A8T7G4B3-F1
#
_entry.id   AF-A0A8T7G4B3-F1
#
_cell.length_a   1.000
_cell.length_b   1.000
_cell.length_c   1.000
_cell.angle_alpha   90.00
_cell.angle_beta   90.00
_cell.angle_gamma   90.00
#
_symmetry.space_group_name_H-M   'P 1'
#
loop_
_entity.id
_entity.type
_entity.pdbx_description
1 polymer ?
#
loop_
_entity_poly.entity_id
_entity_poly.type
_entity_poly.pdbx_seq_one_letter_code
_entity_poly.pdbx_strand_id
1 'polypeptide(L)'
;MRIMLLSIIILLLAACSGETVEKRPEAQAVVDEQLDAAPTLEEAVEVPLENLGPAPELENEVWLNTDAPLRLANLRGQVVLLDMWTFG
;
A
#
# COMPACT_ATOMS: atom_id res chain seq x y z
N MET A 1 -14.63 -34.15 20.92
CA MET A 1 -14.23 -33.33 19.75
C MET A 1 -15.25 -32.29 19.32
N ARG A 2 -16.56 -32.59 19.18
CA ARG A 2 -17.59 -31.59 18.81
C ARG A 2 -17.75 -30.42 19.80
N ILE A 3 -17.71 -30.68 21.10
CA ILE A 3 -17.83 -29.63 22.14
C ILE A 3 -16.59 -28.72 22.15
N MET A 4 -15.40 -29.28 21.90
CA MET A 4 -14.14 -28.53 21.77
C MET A 4 -14.12 -27.65 20.51
N LEU A 5 -14.77 -28.10 19.42
CA LEU A 5 -14.91 -27.32 18.19
C LEU A 5 -15.83 -26.10 18.41
N LEU A 6 -16.92 -26.27 19.17
CA LEU A 6 -17.87 -25.20 19.46
C LEU A 6 -17.25 -24.11 20.36
N SER A 7 -16.42 -24.48 21.34
CA SER A 7 -15.73 -23.49 22.18
C SER A 7 -14.69 -22.67 21.42
N ILE A 8 -13.99 -23.26 20.44
CA ILE A 8 -13.03 -22.52 19.58
C ILE A 8 -13.77 -21.50 18.68
N ILE A 9 -14.92 -21.88 18.12
CA ILE A 9 -15.72 -20.99 17.27
C ILE A 9 -16.27 -19.79 18.06
N ILE A 10 -16.72 -20.01 19.31
CA ILE A 10 -17.20 -18.93 20.18
C ILE A 10 -16.06 -17.97 20.53
N LEU A 11 -14.85 -18.49 20.79
CA LEU A 11 -13.67 -17.66 21.08
C LEU A 11 -13.26 -16.78 19.89
N LEU A 12 -13.38 -17.31 18.66
CA LEU A 12 -13.09 -16.58 17.42
C LEU A 12 -14.10 -15.45 17.15
N LEU A 13 -15.38 -15.66 17.45
CA LEU A 13 -16.42 -14.65 17.21
C LEU A 13 -16.34 -13.46 18.18
N ALA A 14 -15.87 -13.66 19.41
CA ALA A 14 -15.70 -12.60 20.40
C ALA A 14 -14.53 -11.63 20.08
N ALA A 15 -13.60 -12.02 19.21
CA ALA A 15 -12.44 -11.22 18.84
C ALA A 15 -12.74 -10.15 17.77
N CYS A 16 -13.93 -10.17 17.14
CA CYS A 16 -14.27 -9.27 16.04
C CYS A 16 -14.95 -7.95 16.46
N SER A 17 -14.93 -7.57 17.74
CA SER A 17 -15.52 -6.29 18.17
C SER A 17 -14.70 -5.64 19.26
N GLY A 18 -13.76 -4.79 18.85
CA GLY A 18 -12.98 -3.98 19.79
C GLY A 18 -12.01 -3.03 19.11
N GLU A 19 -12.51 -1.95 18.51
CA GLU A 19 -11.71 -0.74 18.30
C GLU A 19 -12.49 0.47 18.83
N THR A 20 -12.14 0.89 20.04
CA THR A 20 -12.53 2.17 20.63
C THR A 20 -11.55 3.24 20.14
N VAL A 21 -12.03 4.19 19.35
CA VAL A 21 -11.26 5.36 18.93
C VAL A 21 -11.04 6.27 20.15
N GLU A 22 -9.82 6.24 20.68
CA GLU A 22 -9.37 7.10 21.78
C GLU A 22 -8.98 8.47 21.24
N LYS A 23 -9.80 9.48 21.53
CA LYS A 23 -9.60 10.87 21.10
C LYS A 23 -8.47 11.50 21.93
N ARG A 24 -7.29 11.68 21.32
CA ARG A 24 -6.14 12.39 21.90
C ARG A 24 -6.50 13.88 22.11
N PRO A 25 -6.21 14.49 23.28
CA PRO A 25 -6.44 15.91 23.48
C PRO A 25 -5.39 16.75 22.74
N GLU A 26 -5.86 17.78 22.04
CA GLU A 26 -5.05 18.77 21.35
C GLU A 26 -4.30 19.63 22.37
N ALA A 27 -2.98 19.48 22.40
CA ALA A 27 -2.09 20.40 23.11
C ALA A 27 -1.72 21.52 22.14
N GLN A 28 -2.36 22.66 22.32
CA GLN A 28 -2.06 23.89 21.60
C GLN A 28 -0.88 24.60 22.28
N ALA A 29 0.22 24.80 21.55
CA ALA A 29 1.28 25.72 21.93
C ALA A 29 1.74 26.50 20.70
N VAL A 30 1.64 27.82 20.85
CA VAL A 30 1.94 28.89 19.91
C VAL A 30 3.42 29.26 20.02
N VAL A 31 4.16 29.36 18.92
CA VAL A 31 4.98 30.53 18.57
C VAL A 31 5.57 30.41 17.15
N ASP A 32 5.42 31.51 16.40
CA ASP A 32 5.96 31.76 15.07
C ASP A 32 7.48 31.54 14.99
N GLU A 33 7.89 30.59 14.16
CA GLU A 33 9.16 30.66 13.47
C GLU A 33 8.88 30.47 11.99
N GLN A 34 9.23 31.49 11.22
CA GLN A 34 8.99 31.61 9.79
C GLN A 34 9.72 30.48 9.05
N LEU A 35 9.03 29.36 8.86
CA LEU A 35 9.35 28.40 7.83
C LEU A 35 8.95 29.04 6.50
N ASP A 36 9.96 29.28 5.67
CA ASP A 36 9.82 29.71 4.29
C ASP A 36 8.61 29.04 3.64
N ALA A 37 7.76 29.88 3.04
CA ALA A 37 6.51 29.48 2.42
C ALA A 37 6.70 28.15 1.67
N ALA A 38 5.90 27.15 2.04
CA ALA A 38 5.76 25.94 1.25
C ALA A 38 5.63 26.35 -0.23
N PRO A 39 6.29 25.64 -1.16
CA PRO A 39 6.19 25.96 -2.57
C PRO A 39 4.70 26.09 -2.88
N THR A 40 4.32 27.29 -3.33
CA THR A 40 2.97 27.51 -3.83
C THR A 40 2.83 26.48 -4.94
N LEU A 41 1.73 25.72 -4.97
CA LEU A 41 1.47 24.71 -5.99
C LEU A 41 1.36 25.42 -7.35
N GLU A 42 2.52 25.81 -7.89
CA GLU A 42 2.71 26.37 -9.21
C GLU A 42 2.26 25.28 -10.17
N GLU A 43 1.13 25.55 -10.81
CA GLU A 43 0.45 24.78 -11.86
C GLU A 43 1.02 23.38 -12.07
N ALA A 44 0.30 22.37 -11.58
CA ALA A 44 0.58 20.98 -11.92
C ALA A 44 0.67 20.85 -13.45
N VAL A 45 1.90 20.71 -13.96
CA VAL A 45 2.15 20.52 -15.37
C VAL A 45 1.52 19.18 -15.75
N GLU A 46 0.40 19.21 -16.46
CA GLU A 46 -0.21 17.99 -16.98
C GLU A 46 0.72 17.41 -18.06
N VAL A 47 1.41 16.32 -17.70
CA VAL A 47 2.18 15.53 -18.66
C VAL A 47 1.19 14.58 -19.35
N PRO A 48 0.92 14.74 -20.65
CA PRO A 48 0.03 13.82 -21.35
C PRO A 48 0.68 12.44 -21.43
N LEU A 49 0.04 11.44 -20.83
CA LEU A 49 0.49 10.05 -20.87
C LEU A 49 -0.20 9.30 -22.00
N GLU A 50 0.58 8.71 -22.91
CA GLU A 50 0.06 7.91 -24.01
C GLU A 50 -0.32 6.49 -23.56
N ASN A 51 -1.40 5.94 -24.13
CA ASN A 51 -1.75 4.54 -23.96
C ASN A 51 -1.10 3.69 -25.06
N LEU A 52 -0.05 2.96 -24.69
CA LEU A 52 0.72 2.09 -25.61
C LEU A 52 0.18 0.65 -25.68
N GLY A 53 -1.04 0.41 -25.20
CA GLY A 53 -1.64 -0.92 -25.13
C GLY A 53 -1.27 -1.68 -23.85
N PRO A 54 -1.68 -2.96 -23.73
CA PRO A 54 -1.37 -3.76 -22.56
C PRO A 54 0.12 -4.08 -22.48
N ALA A 55 0.68 -3.98 -21.27
CA ALA A 55 2.05 -4.44 -21.01
C ALA A 55 2.17 -5.96 -21.29
N PRO A 56 3.22 -6.41 -22.02
CA PRO A 56 3.51 -7.83 -22.24
C PRO A 56 3.78 -8.57 -20.92
N GLU A 57 3.39 -9.85 -20.84
CA GLU A 57 3.56 -10.65 -19.61
C GLU A 57 5.03 -10.95 -19.30
N LEU A 58 5.35 -11.08 -18.02
CA LEU A 58 6.65 -11.53 -17.54
C LEU A 58 6.65 -13.05 -17.46
N GLU A 59 7.54 -13.72 -18.19
CA GLU A 59 7.62 -15.19 -18.27
C GLU A 59 8.82 -15.78 -17.49
N ASN A 60 9.53 -14.95 -16.72
CA ASN A 60 10.72 -15.37 -15.97
C ASN A 60 10.42 -16.51 -14.97
N GLU A 61 11.40 -17.41 -14.83
CA GLU A 61 11.37 -18.56 -13.91
C GLU A 61 12.03 -18.26 -12.56
N VAL A 62 13.05 -17.39 -12.54
CA VAL A 62 13.82 -17.04 -11.33
C VAL A 62 13.39 -15.68 -10.83
N TRP A 63 13.10 -15.61 -9.53
CA TRP A 63 12.66 -14.41 -8.83
C TRP A 63 13.41 -14.27 -7.51
N LEU A 64 13.63 -13.02 -7.10
CA LEU A 64 14.25 -12.67 -5.83
C LEU A 64 13.27 -11.80 -5.03
N ASN A 65 13.37 -11.84 -3.69
CA ASN A 65 12.56 -11.04 -2.76
C ASN A 65 11.03 -11.25 -2.84
N THR A 66 10.58 -12.41 -3.30
CA THR A 66 9.16 -12.79 -3.34
C THR A 66 9.01 -14.28 -3.09
N ASP A 67 7.88 -14.67 -2.48
CA ASP A 67 7.56 -16.07 -2.19
C ASP A 67 7.04 -16.84 -3.43
N ALA A 68 6.63 -16.12 -4.48
CA ALA A 68 6.11 -16.69 -5.71
C ALA A 68 6.47 -15.84 -6.94
N PRO A 69 6.50 -16.42 -8.16
CA PRO A 69 6.71 -15.67 -9.39
C PRO A 69 5.71 -14.52 -9.54
N LEU A 70 6.21 -13.33 -9.87
CA LEU A 70 5.34 -12.20 -10.18
C LEU A 70 4.87 -12.31 -11.64
N ARG A 71 3.58 -12.05 -11.84
CA ARG A 71 2.92 -11.97 -13.15
C ARG A 71 2.13 -10.67 -13.20
N LEU A 72 2.17 -9.95 -14.32
CA LEU A 72 1.47 -8.67 -14.45
C LEU A 72 -0.04 -8.82 -14.30
N ALA A 73 -0.59 -9.97 -14.72
CA ALA A 73 -1.99 -10.32 -14.47
C ALA A 73 -2.38 -10.24 -12.98
N ASN A 74 -1.46 -10.56 -12.07
CA ASN A 74 -1.70 -10.56 -10.62
C ASN A 74 -1.49 -9.17 -9.97
N LEU A 75 -0.90 -8.21 -10.70
CA LEU A 75 -0.58 -6.86 -10.20
C LEU A 75 -1.58 -5.79 -10.68
N ARG A 76 -2.69 -6.20 -11.32
CA ARG A 76 -3.74 -5.28 -11.77
C ARG A 76 -4.30 -4.48 -10.58
N GLY A 77 -4.61 -3.21 -10.84
CA GLY A 77 -5.06 -2.27 -9.81
C GLY A 77 -3.92 -1.53 -9.11
N GLN A 78 -2.66 -1.86 -9.40
CA GLN A 78 -1.48 -1.14 -8.92
C GLN A 78 -0.77 -0.42 -10.08
N VAL A 79 -0.06 0.66 -9.75
CA VAL A 79 0.92 1.27 -10.66
C VAL A 79 2.21 0.47 -10.55
N VAL A 80 2.71 -0.04 -11.67
CA VAL A 80 3.89 -0.91 -11.73
C VAL A 80 4.99 -0.23 -12.55
N LEU A 81 6.22 -0.20 -12.01
CA LEU A 81 7.43 0.23 -12.71
C LEU A 81 8.26 -1.01 -13.06
N LEU A 82 8.65 -1.15 -14.32
CA LEU A 82 9.64 -2.13 -14.75
C LEU A 82 10.97 -1.42 -14.98
N ASP A 83 12.00 -1.85 -14.27
CA ASP A 83 13.34 -1.28 -14.36
C ASP A 83 14.34 -2.34 -14.81
N MET A 84 15.05 -2.08 -15.91
CA MET A 84 15.97 -3.01 -16.56
C MET A 84 17.42 -2.60 -16.22
N TRP A 85 18.12 -3.41 -15.42
CA TRP A 85 19.47 -3.10 -14.94
C TRP A 85 20.37 -4.35 -14.86
N THR A 86 21.67 -4.15 -14.57
CA THR A 86 22.67 -5.21 -14.37
C THR A 86 23.61 -4.85 -13.21
N PHE A 87 24.22 -5.85 -12.56
CA PHE A 87 24.83 -5.69 -11.22
C PHE A 87 26.23 -5.07 -11.14
N GLY A 88 26.93 -4.83 -12.26
CA GLY A 88 28.20 -4.06 -12.28
C GLY A 88 29.35 -4.67 -11.50
#